data_AF-A0AAN8MRM4-F1
#
_entry.id   AF-A0AAN8MRM4-F1
#
_cell.length_a   1.000
_cell.length_b   1.000
_cell.length_c   1.000
_cell.angle_alpha   90.00
_cell.angle_beta   90.00
_cell.angle_gamma   90.00
#
_symmetry.space_group_name_H-M   'P 1'
#
loop_
_entity.id
_entity.type
_entity.pdbx_description
1 polymer ?
#
loop_
_entity_poly.entity_id
_entity_poly.type
_entity_poly.pdbx_seq_one_letter_code
_entity_poly.pdbx_strand_id
1 'polypeptide(L)'
;MDKPIIPTMPSSSAGYHHPLLRRSWPPDLSKMSPSDRYRLERKYKRRVRIRGAHPASWMRFTGTLQLLTITVLPAYMVLIMDWPMAHPFGPLREWMWRKIDGVKGTTFGGHLERGKATEEKPVPGPR
;
A
#
# COMPACT_ATOMS: atom_id res chain seq x y z
N MET A 1 17.63 39.80 78.11
CA MET A 1 17.95 38.61 77.29
C MET A 1 17.05 38.65 76.08
N ASP A 2 17.44 39.45 75.11
CA ASP A 2 16.64 39.76 73.92
C ASP A 2 16.83 38.66 72.87
N LYS A 3 15.73 38.07 72.43
CA LYS A 3 15.71 37.01 71.41
C LYS A 3 15.95 37.65 70.03
N PRO A 4 16.76 37.06 69.14
CA PRO A 4 16.98 37.63 67.81
C PRO A 4 15.70 37.54 66.97
N ILE A 5 15.35 38.67 66.35
CA ILE A 5 14.25 38.80 65.39
C ILE A 5 14.68 38.09 64.10
N ILE A 6 14.07 36.94 63.80
CA ILE A 6 14.21 36.27 62.51
C ILE A 6 13.34 37.05 61.51
N PRO A 7 13.88 37.57 60.39
CA PRO A 7 13.05 38.18 59.37
C PRO A 7 12.17 37.09 58.73
N THR A 8 10.86 37.17 58.94
CA THR A 8 9.89 36.39 58.20
C THR A 8 9.89 36.90 56.76
N MET A 9 10.46 36.13 55.85
CA MET A 9 10.30 36.37 54.41
C MET A 9 8.80 36.38 54.09
N PRO A 10 8.26 37.41 53.41
CA PRO A 10 6.89 37.36 52.96
C PRO A 10 6.75 36.16 52.02
N SER A 11 5.88 35.23 52.38
CA SER A 11 5.42 34.14 51.54
C SER A 11 4.77 34.72 50.30
N SER A 12 5.59 34.98 49.28
CA SER A 12 5.15 35.39 47.97
C SER A 12 4.58 34.15 47.28
N SER A 13 3.29 33.90 47.53
CA SER A 13 2.44 33.00 46.75
C SER A 13 2.09 33.60 45.38
N ALA A 14 2.94 34.48 44.84
CA ALA A 14 2.88 34.91 43.45
C ALA A 14 3.23 33.70 42.58
N GLY A 15 2.19 32.95 42.20
CA GLY A 15 2.29 31.83 41.28
C GLY A 15 3.00 32.29 39.99
N TYR A 16 4.20 31.79 39.79
CA TYR A 16 4.89 31.89 38.52
C TYR A 16 4.06 31.16 37.47
N HIS A 17 3.30 31.91 36.66
CA HIS A 17 2.68 31.38 35.45
C HIS A 17 3.79 31.00 34.48
N HIS A 18 4.24 29.75 34.57
CA HIS A 18 5.20 29.21 33.64
C HIS A 18 4.54 29.12 32.25
N PRO A 19 5.08 29.77 31.20
CA PRO A 19 4.45 29.83 29.87
C PRO A 19 4.37 28.47 29.16
N LEU A 20 4.88 27.41 29.80
CA LEU A 20 4.90 26.05 29.29
C LEU A 20 4.00 25.08 30.08
N LEU A 21 3.01 25.55 30.85
CA LEU A 21 1.94 24.65 31.30
C LEU A 21 1.35 23.99 30.05
N ARG A 22 1.68 22.71 29.89
CA ARG A 22 1.49 21.93 28.67
C ARG A 22 0.04 22.04 28.27
N ARG A 23 -0.21 22.64 27.10
CA ARG A 23 -1.53 22.68 26.49
C ARG A 23 -2.01 21.24 26.40
N SER A 24 -2.98 20.86 27.23
CA SER A 24 -3.52 19.50 27.28
C SER A 24 -3.95 19.12 25.87
N TRP A 25 -3.28 18.12 25.32
CA TRP A 25 -3.62 17.53 24.04
C TRP A 25 -4.43 16.27 24.35
N PRO A 26 -5.60 16.04 23.74
CA PRO A 26 -6.24 16.75 22.65
C PRO A 26 -7.02 18.02 23.10
N PRO A 27 -7.12 19.05 22.25
CA PRO A 27 -7.98 20.20 22.52
C PRO A 27 -9.42 19.72 22.66
N ASP A 28 -10.02 19.98 23.82
CA ASP A 28 -11.41 19.61 24.08
C ASP A 28 -12.35 20.48 23.22
N LEU A 29 -12.78 19.92 22.08
CA LEU A 29 -13.62 20.61 21.10
C LEU A 29 -15.03 20.91 21.65
N SER A 30 -15.46 20.22 22.72
CA SER A 30 -16.79 20.40 23.31
C SER A 30 -16.93 21.71 24.08
N LYS A 31 -15.83 22.23 24.63
CA LYS A 31 -15.80 23.46 25.46
C LYS A 31 -15.44 24.72 24.66
N MET A 32 -15.22 24.59 23.35
CA MET A 32 -14.67 25.66 22.50
C MET A 32 -15.76 26.36 21.69
N SER A 33 -15.66 27.69 21.57
CA SER A 33 -16.54 28.50 20.72
C SER A 33 -16.61 27.96 19.29
N PRO A 34 -17.79 27.97 18.62
CA PRO A 34 -17.93 27.52 17.23
C PRO A 34 -16.93 28.15 16.26
N SER A 35 -16.55 29.41 16.47
CA SER A 35 -15.58 30.13 15.65
C SER A 35 -14.18 29.52 15.71
N ASP A 36 -13.76 29.08 16.89
CA ASP A 36 -12.44 28.52 17.09
C ASP A 36 -12.37 27.06 16.64
N ARG A 37 -13.46 26.31 16.80
CA ARG A 37 -13.62 24.97 16.19
C ARG A 37 -13.44 25.04 14.68
N TYR A 38 -14.09 26.00 14.02
CA TYR A 38 -13.96 26.19 12.57
C TYR A 38 -12.52 26.50 12.15
N ARG A 39 -11.80 27.31 12.94
CA ARG A 39 -10.37 27.60 12.69
C ARG A 39 -9.49 26.36 12.80
N LEU A 40 -9.75 25.50 13.79
CA LEU A 40 -9.05 24.23 13.96
C LEU A 40 -9.37 23.25 12.82
N GLU A 41 -10.63 23.14 12.43
CA GLU A 41 -11.06 22.31 11.30
C GLU A 41 -10.39 22.74 9.99
N ARG A 42 -10.33 24.06 9.73
CA ARG A 42 -9.64 24.61 8.55
C ARG A 42 -8.14 24.30 8.56
N LYS A 43 -7.48 24.46 9.72
CA LYS A 43 -6.05 24.11 9.89
C LYS A 43 -5.82 22.61 9.70
N TYR A 44 -6.70 21.77 10.23
CA TYR A 44 -6.65 20.32 10.07
C TYR A 44 -6.80 19.91 8.60
N LYS A 45 -7.85 20.37 7.92
CA LYS A 45 -8.08 20.10 6.48
C LYS A 45 -6.90 20.52 5.62
N ARG A 46 -6.31 21.69 5.91
CA ARG A 46 -5.10 22.17 5.20
C ARG A 46 -3.91 21.23 5.42
N ARG A 47 -3.65 20.80 6.65
CA ARG A 47 -2.55 19.87 6.97
C ARG A 47 -2.76 18.48 6.36
N VAL A 48 -3.99 17.97 6.35
CA VAL A 48 -4.34 16.70 5.71
C VAL A 48 -4.14 16.79 4.19
N ARG A 49 -4.57 17.88 3.55
CA ARG A 49 -4.32 18.10 2.12
C ARG A 49 -2.83 18.22 1.81
N ILE A 50 -2.09 18.95 2.64
CA ILE A 50 -0.64 19.06 2.50
C ILE A 50 -0.03 17.66 2.61
N ARG A 51 -0.33 16.87 3.66
CA ARG A 51 0.14 15.48 3.84
C ARG A 51 -0.26 14.55 2.70
N GLY A 52 -1.45 14.72 2.14
CA GLY A 52 -1.95 13.99 0.98
C GLY A 52 -1.27 14.38 -0.34
N ALA A 53 -0.71 15.59 -0.44
CA ALA A 53 -0.01 16.09 -1.61
C ALA A 53 1.51 15.77 -1.62
N HIS A 54 2.03 15.09 -0.59
CA HIS A 54 3.44 14.65 -0.56
C HIS A 54 3.70 13.60 -1.64
N PRO A 55 4.95 13.44 -2.13
CA PRO A 55 5.33 12.46 -3.16
C PRO A 55 5.28 10.99 -2.68
N ALA A 56 4.44 10.68 -1.69
CA ALA A 56 4.14 9.31 -1.28
C ALA A 56 3.66 8.45 -2.46
N SER A 57 3.07 9.05 -3.49
CA SER A 57 2.80 8.38 -4.77
C SER A 57 4.06 7.89 -5.47
N TRP A 58 5.14 8.69 -5.50
CA TRP A 58 6.41 8.30 -6.12
C TRP A 58 7.06 7.13 -5.38
N MET A 59 7.12 7.18 -4.04
CA MET A 59 7.71 6.09 -3.27
C MET A 59 6.86 4.81 -3.30
N ARG A 60 5.53 4.94 -3.40
CA ARG A 60 4.63 3.81 -3.65
C ARG A 60 4.84 3.24 -5.05
N PHE A 61 4.97 4.10 -6.06
CA PHE A 61 5.22 3.71 -7.44
C PHE A 61 6.55 2.97 -7.60
N THR A 62 7.64 3.52 -7.05
CA THR A 62 8.94 2.85 -7.09
C THR A 62 8.92 1.56 -6.29
N GLY A 63 8.22 1.50 -5.16
CA GLY A 63 8.03 0.25 -4.41
C GLY A 63 7.30 -0.83 -5.22
N THR A 64 6.22 -0.46 -5.92
CA THR A 64 5.51 -1.37 -6.83
C THR A 64 6.39 -1.79 -8.01
N LEU A 65 7.12 -0.84 -8.61
CA LEU A 65 8.02 -1.12 -9.71
C LEU A 65 9.19 -2.03 -9.29
N GLN A 66 9.73 -1.85 -8.09
CA GLN A 66 10.75 -2.72 -7.51
C GLN A 66 10.21 -4.13 -7.30
N LEU A 67 9.02 -4.26 -6.69
CA LEU A 67 8.38 -5.56 -6.51
C LEU A 67 8.10 -6.24 -7.85
N LEU A 68 7.62 -5.49 -8.84
CA LEU A 68 7.38 -6.00 -10.20
C LEU A 68 8.69 -6.43 -10.86
N THR A 69 9.76 -5.64 -10.74
CA THR A 69 11.07 -5.96 -11.31
C THR A 69 11.66 -7.22 -10.67
N ILE A 70 11.65 -7.30 -9.34
CA ILE A 70 12.18 -8.45 -8.57
C ILE A 70 11.38 -9.73 -8.85
N THR A 71 10.10 -9.64 -9.22
CA THR A 71 9.27 -10.81 -9.53
C THR A 71 9.31 -11.20 -11.01
N VAL A 72 9.25 -10.23 -11.92
CA VAL A 72 9.17 -10.48 -13.38
C VAL A 72 10.50 -10.99 -13.94
N LEU A 73 11.64 -10.46 -13.52
CA LEU A 73 12.95 -10.94 -14.01
C LEU A 73 13.21 -12.42 -13.70
N PRO A 74 13.14 -12.90 -12.45
CA PRO A 74 13.36 -14.32 -12.19
C PRO A 74 12.28 -15.19 -12.81
N ALA A 75 11.03 -14.72 -12.89
CA ALA A 75 9.99 -15.45 -13.63
C ALA A 75 10.36 -15.63 -15.11
N TYR A 76 10.90 -14.59 -15.76
CA TYR A 76 11.40 -14.67 -17.14
C TYR A 76 12.58 -15.66 -17.27
N MET A 77 13.55 -15.58 -16.36
CA MET A 77 14.72 -16.48 -16.34
C MET A 77 14.32 -17.94 -16.17
N VAL A 78 13.29 -18.22 -15.37
CA VAL A 78 12.85 -19.58 -15.03
C VAL A 78 11.88 -20.16 -16.07
N LEU A 79 11.02 -19.35 -16.67
CA LEU A 79 9.92 -19.85 -17.50
C LEU A 79 10.03 -19.57 -19.00
N ILE A 80 10.86 -18.61 -19.42
CA ILE A 80 10.90 -18.15 -20.82
C ILE A 80 12.29 -18.22 -21.42
N MET A 81 13.35 -17.95 -20.65
CA MET A 81 14.71 -17.91 -21.19
C MET A 81 15.19 -19.32 -21.57
N ASP A 82 15.41 -19.59 -22.86
CA ASP A 82 16.02 -20.81 -23.37
C ASP A 82 17.54 -20.78 -23.16
N TRP A 83 18.06 -21.64 -22.27
CA TRP A 83 19.49 -21.85 -22.08
C TRP A 83 19.95 -23.02 -22.98
N PRO A 84 21.22 -23.03 -23.44
CA PRO A 84 21.76 -24.11 -24.28
C PRO A 84 21.93 -25.46 -23.54
N MET A 85 21.52 -25.54 -22.27
CA MET A 85 21.58 -26.73 -21.41
C MET A 85 20.16 -27.15 -21.02
N ALA A 86 19.96 -28.43 -20.69
CA ALA A 86 18.67 -28.97 -20.25
C ALA A 86 18.05 -28.11 -19.13
N HIS A 87 16.82 -27.64 -19.35
CA HIS A 87 16.12 -26.73 -18.45
C HIS A 87 15.85 -27.35 -17.08
N PRO A 88 16.43 -26.80 -15.98
CA PRO A 88 16.19 -27.33 -14.64
C PRO A 88 14.74 -27.15 -14.17
N PHE A 89 13.96 -26.28 -14.82
CA PHE A 89 12.59 -25.94 -14.44
C PHE A 89 11.52 -26.36 -15.46
N GLY A 90 11.84 -27.28 -16.38
CA GLY A 90 10.90 -27.79 -17.40
C GLY A 90 9.54 -28.25 -16.82
N PRO A 91 9.51 -29.12 -15.80
CA PRO A 91 8.27 -29.59 -15.18
C PRO A 91 7.43 -28.47 -14.54
N LEU A 92 8.09 -27.42 -14.02
CA LEU A 92 7.41 -26.26 -13.43
C LEU A 92 6.76 -25.39 -14.50
N ARG A 93 7.44 -25.21 -15.65
CA ARG A 93 6.93 -24.47 -16.82
C ARG A 93 5.66 -25.14 -17.36
N GLU A 94 5.69 -26.45 -17.57
CA GLU A 94 4.53 -27.22 -18.07
C GLU A 94 3.35 -27.20 -17.11
N TRP A 95 3.60 -27.36 -15.81
CA TRP A 95 2.56 -27.24 -14.78
C TRP A 95 1.92 -25.85 -14.79
N MET A 96 2.73 -24.78 -14.93
CA MET A 96 2.23 -23.41 -14.96
C MET A 96 1.40 -23.15 -16.22
N TRP A 97 1.87 -23.53 -17.41
CA TRP A 97 1.10 -23.35 -18.65
C TRP A 97 -0.22 -24.12 -18.61
N ARG A 98 -0.23 -25.35 -18.09
CA ARG A 98 -1.47 -26.12 -17.87
C ARG A 98 -2.46 -25.39 -16.94
N LYS A 99 -1.97 -24.73 -15.89
CA LYS A 99 -2.81 -23.93 -14.97
C LYS A 99 -3.30 -22.64 -15.62
N ILE A 100 -2.42 -21.93 -16.35
CA ILE A 100 -2.78 -20.71 -17.07
C ILE A 100 -3.80 -21.00 -18.17
N ASP A 101 -3.64 -22.09 -18.92
CA ASP A 101 -4.59 -22.50 -19.95
C ASP A 101 -5.92 -22.94 -19.35
N GLY A 102 -5.90 -23.61 -18.18
CA GLY A 102 -7.12 -23.89 -17.41
C GLY A 102 -7.84 -22.61 -16.93
N VAL A 103 -7.11 -21.58 -16.52
CA VAL A 103 -7.66 -20.29 -16.10
C VAL A 103 -8.15 -19.44 -17.28
N LYS A 104 -7.42 -19.43 -18.40
CA LYS A 104 -7.82 -18.79 -19.66
C LYS A 104 -9.07 -19.47 -20.24
N GLY A 105 -9.15 -20.79 -20.17
CA GLY A 105 -10.34 -21.56 -20.55
C GLY A 105 -11.58 -21.20 -19.71
N THR A 106 -11.40 -20.87 -18.43
CA THR A 106 -12.51 -20.47 -17.54
C THR A 106 -12.87 -18.98 -17.64
N THR A 107 -11.95 -18.11 -18.06
CA THR A 107 -12.19 -16.65 -18.14
C THR A 107 -12.50 -16.12 -19.53
N PHE A 108 -12.21 -16.87 -20.61
CA PHE A 108 -12.43 -16.40 -21.99
C PHE A 108 -13.18 -17.37 -22.92
N GLY A 109 -13.50 -18.59 -22.48
CA GLY A 109 -14.04 -19.64 -23.35
C GLY A 109 -15.39 -20.15 -22.90
N GLY A 110 -16.46 -19.41 -23.23
CA GLY A 110 -17.76 -20.05 -23.38
C GLY A 110 -17.61 -21.26 -24.29
N HIS A 111 -17.99 -22.42 -23.77
CA HIS A 111 -18.04 -23.72 -24.43
C HIS A 111 -18.76 -23.60 -25.78
N LEU A 112 -17.98 -23.42 -26.86
CA LEU A 112 -18.43 -23.66 -28.23
C LEU A 112 -17.95 -25.05 -28.61
N GLU A 113 -18.79 -26.02 -28.29
CA GLU A 113 -18.84 -27.29 -29.01
C GLU A 113 -19.00 -26.96 -30.50
N ARG A 114 -17.88 -26.95 -31.22
CA ARG A 114 -17.88 -26.98 -32.67
C ARG A 114 -18.34 -28.37 -33.05
N GLY A 115 -19.66 -28.48 -33.17
CA GLY A 115 -20.37 -29.71 -33.46
C GLY A 115 -19.80 -30.46 -34.65
N LYS A 116 -19.94 -31.78 -34.55
CA LYS A 116 -19.71 -32.72 -35.62
C LYS A 116 -20.54 -32.35 -36.86
N ALA A 117 -19.87 -32.19 -37.98
CA ALA A 117 -20.36 -32.55 -39.31
C ALA A 117 -19.14 -33.22 -39.97
N THR A 118 -19.10 -34.55 -40.12
CA THR A 118 -19.61 -35.25 -41.33
C THR A 118 -19.08 -34.51 -42.56
N GLU A 119 -18.10 -35.03 -43.28
CA GLU A 119 -18.31 -36.14 -44.22
C GLU A 119 -16.96 -36.70 -44.68
N GLU A 120 -16.86 -38.03 -44.75
CA GLU A 120 -15.76 -38.77 -45.33
C GLU A 120 -15.72 -38.58 -46.86
N LYS A 121 -14.52 -38.50 -47.44
CA LYS A 121 -14.32 -38.99 -48.80
C LYS A 121 -12.93 -39.63 -48.91
N PRO A 122 -12.83 -40.96 -49.11
CA PRO A 122 -11.54 -41.61 -49.28
C PRO A 122 -10.96 -41.24 -50.65
N VAL A 123 -9.73 -40.70 -50.63
CA VAL A 123 -8.92 -40.47 -51.85
C VAL A 123 -8.18 -41.78 -52.16
N PRO A 124 -8.44 -42.44 -53.31
CA PRO A 124 -7.65 -43.59 -53.73
C PRO A 124 -6.29 -43.15 -54.27
N GLY A 125 -5.23 -43.80 -53.77
CA GLY A 125 -3.84 -43.61 -54.15
C GLY A 125 -3.48 -44.05 -55.58
N PRO A 126 -2.19 -43.91 -55.97
CA PRO A 126 -1.76 -43.74 -57.35
C PRO A 126 -1.70 -45.07 -58.14
N ARG A 127 -1.84 -44.97 -59.46
CA ARG A 127 -1.35 -45.95 -60.43
C ARG A 127 -0.42 -45.26 -61.41
#